data_AF-A0A9D6XEB7-F1
#
_entry.id   AF-A0A9D6XEB7-F1
#
_cell.length_a   1.000
_cell.length_b   1.000
_cell.length_c   1.000
_cell.angle_alpha   90.00
_cell.angle_beta   90.00
_cell.angle_gamma   90.00
#
_symmetry.space_group_name_H-M   'P 1'
#
loop_
_entity.id
_entity.type
_entity.pdbx_description
1 polymer ?
#
loop_
_entity_poly.entity_id
_entity_poly.type
_entity_poly.pdbx_seq_one_letter_code
_entity_poly.pdbx_strand_id
1 'polypeptide(L)'
;MGLVSYLPGDRCIYHVSGRCLAGLGENSGRHAKWRCRIVSAWERAFDDYLLQVDQFDIDPDTAARIWSRRLEKIVDRPRCPSFMPGGDETVGCALVFEDLCLKKIPVCKGRCRRYRVEDGEDREK
;
A
#
# COMPACT_ATOMS: atom_id res chain seq x y z
N MET A 1 -14.54 19.18 -33.81
CA MET A 1 -14.96 18.39 -32.63
C MET A 1 -13.81 17.47 -32.27
N GLY A 2 -13.05 17.79 -31.21
CA GLY A 2 -11.89 16.97 -30.82
C GLY A 2 -12.34 15.64 -30.22
N LEU A 3 -11.87 14.53 -30.80
CA LEU A 3 -12.05 13.19 -30.25
C LEU A 3 -11.24 13.11 -28.95
N VAL A 4 -11.93 13.06 -27.81
CA VAL A 4 -11.30 12.73 -26.53
C VAL A 4 -10.94 11.25 -26.57
N SER A 5 -9.70 10.96 -26.96
CA SER A 5 -9.14 9.61 -26.92
C SER A 5 -9.00 9.17 -25.47
N TYR A 6 -9.66 8.07 -25.13
CA TYR A 6 -9.51 7.41 -23.84
C TYR A 6 -8.07 6.90 -23.75
N LEU A 7 -7.23 7.48 -22.88
CA LEU A 7 -6.01 6.78 -22.53
C LEU A 7 -6.41 5.51 -21.76
N PRO A 8 -5.93 4.33 -22.16
CA PRO A 8 -6.04 3.17 -21.32
C PRO A 8 -5.31 3.49 -20.00
N GLY A 9 -5.95 3.14 -18.89
CA GLY A 9 -5.47 3.53 -17.57
C GLY A 9 -4.09 2.95 -17.22
N ASP A 10 -3.62 1.97 -17.98
CA ASP A 10 -2.34 1.27 -17.85
C ASP A 10 -1.12 2.19 -18.02
N ARG A 11 -1.21 3.29 -18.77
CA ARG A 11 -0.13 4.28 -18.90
C ARG A 11 -0.18 5.42 -17.88
N CYS A 12 -1.12 5.38 -16.94
CA CYS A 12 -1.24 6.39 -15.89
C CYS A 12 -0.26 6.10 -14.74
N ILE A 13 0.48 7.10 -14.29
CA ILE A 13 1.40 6.98 -13.13
C ILE A 13 0.70 6.56 -11.84
N TYR A 14 -0.61 6.80 -11.73
CA TYR A 14 -1.42 6.42 -10.58
C TYR A 14 -2.10 5.05 -10.74
N HIS A 15 -1.90 4.36 -11.86
CA HIS A 15 -2.49 3.06 -12.09
C HIS A 15 -1.59 1.95 -11.56
N VAL A 16 -2.16 1.12 -10.67
CA VAL A 16 -1.49 -0.05 -10.12
C VAL A 16 -2.47 -1.21 -10.14
N SER A 17 -2.16 -2.26 -10.91
CA SER A 17 -2.94 -3.51 -10.96
C SER A 17 -4.46 -3.30 -11.13
N GLY A 18 -4.87 -2.40 -12.04
CA GLY A 18 -6.28 -2.08 -12.30
C GLY A 18 -6.91 -1.11 -11.29
N ARG A 19 -6.15 -0.54 -10.35
CA ARG A 19 -6.60 0.37 -9.30
C ARG A 19 -6.02 1.78 -9.49
N CYS A 20 -6.72 2.80 -8.99
CA CYS A 20 -6.33 4.20 -9.15
C CYS A 20 -5.89 4.83 -7.81
N LEU A 21 -4.60 5.14 -7.70
CA LEU A 21 -3.97 5.76 -6.53
C LEU A 21 -4.00 7.28 -6.52
N ALA A 22 -4.62 7.93 -7.53
CA ALA A 22 -4.61 9.38 -7.68
C ALA A 22 -5.17 10.13 -6.46
N GLY A 23 -5.98 9.44 -5.65
CA GLY A 23 -6.54 9.98 -4.42
C GLY A 23 -5.63 9.97 -3.19
N LEU A 24 -4.46 9.32 -3.22
CA LEU A 24 -3.57 9.25 -2.06
C LEU A 24 -2.97 10.63 -1.68
N GLY A 25 -2.51 11.40 -2.66
CA GLY A 25 -1.80 12.66 -2.41
C GLY A 25 -2.68 13.83 -1.94
N GLU A 26 -4.01 13.68 -1.96
CA GLU A 26 -4.93 14.77 -1.60
C GLU A 26 -5.40 14.72 -0.15
N ASN A 27 -5.30 13.56 0.52
CA ASN A 27 -5.92 13.34 1.83
C ASN A 27 -5.23 12.20 2.59
N SER A 28 -4.59 12.52 3.72
CA SER A 28 -4.08 11.53 4.68
C SER A 28 -5.17 10.54 5.14
N GLY A 29 -6.43 10.97 5.19
CA GLY A 29 -7.57 10.11 5.52
C GLY A 29 -7.83 8.97 4.51
N ARG A 30 -7.46 9.15 3.23
CA ARG A 30 -7.60 8.09 2.21
C ARG A 30 -6.52 7.03 2.36
N HIS A 31 -5.30 7.44 2.70
CA HIS A 31 -4.24 6.52 3.07
C HIS A 31 -4.71 5.59 4.20
N ALA A 32 -5.16 6.17 5.33
CA ALA A 32 -5.69 5.39 6.46
C ALA A 32 -6.84 4.44 6.06
N LYS A 33 -7.75 4.86 5.18
CA LYS A 33 -8.85 4.03 4.69
C LYS A 33 -8.37 2.86 3.82
N TRP A 34 -7.34 3.06 3.01
CA TRP A 34 -6.83 2.09 2.04
C TRP A 34 -5.74 1.18 2.61
N ARG A 35 -5.16 1.51 3.76
CA ARG A 35 -4.15 0.69 4.46
C ARG A 35 -4.54 -0.78 4.57
N CYS A 36 -3.56 -1.64 4.35
CA CYS A 36 -3.68 -3.08 4.49
C CYS A 36 -3.88 -3.46 5.96
N ARG A 37 -4.88 -4.32 6.21
CA ARG A 37 -5.19 -4.77 7.57
C ARG A 37 -4.05 -5.57 8.20
N ILE A 38 -3.30 -6.34 7.41
CA ILE A 38 -2.20 -7.18 7.91
C ILE A 38 -1.03 -6.28 8.29
N VAL A 39 -0.55 -5.46 7.34
CA VAL A 39 0.56 -4.52 7.57
C VAL A 39 0.27 -3.60 8.75
N SER A 40 -0.93 -3.00 8.80
CA SER A 40 -1.31 -2.13 9.93
C SER A 40 -1.43 -2.85 11.26
N ALA A 41 -1.70 -4.17 11.28
CA ALA A 41 -1.67 -4.93 12.51
C ALA A 41 -0.24 -5.21 12.97
N TRP A 42 0.69 -5.43 12.04
CA TRP A 42 2.11 -5.65 12.33
C TRP A 42 2.80 -4.38 12.82
N GLU A 43 2.57 -3.25 12.15
CA GLU A 43 3.08 -1.95 12.59
C GLU A 43 2.60 -1.64 14.01
N ARG A 44 1.30 -1.79 14.29
CA ARG A 44 0.77 -1.57 15.65
C ARG A 44 1.41 -2.49 16.68
N ALA A 45 1.60 -3.76 16.34
CA ALA A 45 2.24 -4.70 17.26
C ALA A 45 3.71 -4.34 17.52
N PHE A 46 4.38 -3.72 16.56
CA PHE A 46 5.75 -3.23 16.70
C PHE A 46 5.79 -1.92 17.49
N ASP A 47 4.90 -0.97 17.21
CA ASP A 47 4.77 0.29 17.96
C ASP A 47 4.48 0.00 19.45
N ASP A 48 3.51 -0.87 19.73
CA ASP A 48 3.18 -1.33 21.09
C ASP A 48 4.39 -1.98 21.78
N TYR A 49 5.23 -2.66 21.00
CA TYR A 49 6.43 -3.30 21.50
C TYR A 49 7.54 -2.30 21.81
N LEU A 50 7.76 -1.30 20.96
CA LEU A 50 8.73 -0.22 21.22
C LEU A 50 8.39 0.54 22.51
N LEU A 51 7.10 0.81 22.74
CA LEU A 51 6.64 1.42 24.00
C LEU A 51 6.96 0.54 25.22
N GLN A 52 6.89 -0.79 25.09
CA GLN A 52 7.26 -1.70 26.17
C GLN A 52 8.78 -1.69 26.42
N VAL A 53 9.58 -1.71 25.35
CA VAL A 53 11.05 -1.65 25.45
C VAL A 53 11.48 -0.39 26.20
N ASP A 54 10.89 0.76 25.85
CA ASP A 54 11.16 2.05 26.49
C ASP A 54 10.72 2.06 27.97
N GLN A 55 9.51 1.57 28.27
CA GLN A 55 8.99 1.52 29.66
C GLN A 55 9.80 0.63 30.60
N PHE A 56 10.39 -0.44 30.08
CA PHE A 56 11.15 -1.41 30.87
C PHE A 56 12.67 -1.24 30.75
N ASP A 57 13.14 -0.19 30.07
CA ASP A 57 14.56 0.10 29.82
C ASP A 57 15.30 -1.15 29.31
N ILE A 58 14.68 -1.88 28.37
CA ILE A 58 15.23 -3.14 27.87
C ILE A 58 16.37 -2.84 26.90
N ASP A 59 17.50 -3.49 27.11
CA ASP A 59 18.64 -3.33 26.21
C ASP A 59 18.31 -3.77 24.75
N PRO A 60 18.95 -3.16 23.73
CA PRO A 60 18.64 -3.43 22.34
C PRO A 60 18.81 -4.90 21.90
N ASP A 61 19.80 -5.62 22.41
CA ASP A 61 20.06 -7.01 22.06
C ASP A 61 18.98 -7.94 22.62
N THR A 62 18.60 -7.72 23.89
CA THR A 62 17.49 -8.44 24.51
C THR A 62 16.17 -8.11 23.83
N ALA A 63 15.96 -6.85 23.48
CA ALA A 63 14.80 -6.39 22.75
C ALA A 63 14.68 -7.14 21.39
N ALA A 64 15.72 -7.10 20.56
CA ALA A 64 15.73 -7.79 19.26
C ALA A 64 15.35 -9.28 19.39
N ARG A 65 15.92 -9.99 20.37
CA ARG A 65 15.63 -11.41 20.63
C ARG A 65 14.20 -11.67 21.08
N ILE A 66 13.60 -10.76 21.85
CA ILE A 66 12.17 -10.85 22.23
C ILE A 66 11.30 -10.62 21.00
N TRP A 67 11.63 -9.62 20.19
CA TRP A 67 10.88 -9.29 18.98
C TRP A 67 10.89 -10.43 17.96
N SER A 68 12.04 -11.04 17.67
CA SER A 68 12.13 -12.16 16.70
C SER A 68 11.15 -13.29 17.05
N ARG A 69 11.11 -13.70 18.32
CA ARG A 69 10.20 -14.76 18.80
C ARG A 69 8.72 -14.37 18.72
N ARG A 70 8.42 -13.07 18.84
CA ARG A 70 7.06 -12.54 18.74
C ARG A 70 6.62 -12.45 17.28
N LEU A 71 7.52 -12.05 16.39
CA LEU A 71 7.27 -11.91 14.96
C LEU A 71 6.83 -13.25 14.35
N GLU A 72 7.51 -14.35 14.68
CA GLU A 72 7.14 -15.71 14.21
C GLU A 72 5.66 -16.03 14.49
N LYS A 73 5.14 -15.64 15.65
CA LYS A 73 3.73 -15.86 16.05
C LYS A 73 2.74 -14.93 15.35
N ILE A 74 3.20 -13.74 14.97
CA ILE A 74 2.36 -12.71 14.33
C ILE A 74 2.20 -12.99 12.84
N VAL A 75 3.26 -13.46 12.18
CA VAL A 75 3.27 -13.72 10.73
C VAL A 75 2.46 -14.98 10.37
N ASP A 76 2.47 -16.00 11.24
CA ASP A 76 1.81 -17.30 11.01
C ASP A 76 0.27 -17.24 10.84
N ARG A 77 -0.40 -16.11 11.18
CA ARG A 77 -1.87 -16.02 11.11
C ARG A 77 -2.37 -14.74 10.45
N PRO A 78 -2.49 -14.68 9.11
CA PRO A 78 -3.15 -13.56 8.45
C PRO A 78 -4.65 -13.54 8.81
N ARG A 79 -5.06 -12.61 9.68
CA ARG A 79 -6.46 -12.44 10.11
C ARG A 79 -7.33 -11.64 9.12
N CYS A 80 -6.91 -11.53 7.87
CA CYS A 80 -7.61 -10.72 6.87
C CYS A 80 -8.59 -11.60 6.07
N PRO A 81 -9.91 -11.33 6.08
CA PRO A 81 -10.89 -12.12 5.32
C PRO A 81 -10.76 -11.95 3.80
N SER A 82 -9.98 -10.97 3.35
CA SER A 82 -9.67 -10.76 1.93
C SER A 82 -8.24 -11.17 1.60
N PHE A 83 -7.56 -11.91 2.47
CA PHE A 83 -6.22 -12.42 2.16
C PHE A 83 -6.26 -13.29 0.90
N MET A 84 -5.28 -13.07 0.02
CA MET A 84 -5.09 -13.88 -1.17
C MET A 84 -3.63 -14.27 -1.24
N PRO A 85 -3.28 -15.57 -1.25
CA PRO A 85 -1.90 -16.00 -1.37
C PRO A 85 -1.28 -15.56 -2.71
N GLY A 86 0.04 -15.38 -2.74
CA GLY A 86 0.80 -15.07 -3.96
C GLY A 86 1.37 -13.65 -4.04
N GLY A 87 1.55 -12.99 -2.90
CA GLY A 87 2.27 -11.70 -2.81
C GLY A 87 3.77 -11.85 -2.59
N ASP A 88 4.38 -10.79 -2.08
CA ASP A 88 5.76 -10.79 -1.62
C ASP A 88 5.98 -11.79 -0.48
N GLU A 89 7.22 -12.21 -0.24
CA GLU A 89 7.56 -13.19 0.80
C GLU A 89 7.30 -12.68 2.23
N THR A 90 7.23 -11.36 2.44
CA THR A 90 7.03 -10.80 3.78
C THR A 90 5.57 -10.91 4.21
N VAL A 91 4.60 -10.44 3.41
CA VAL A 91 3.17 -10.48 3.76
C VAL A 91 2.45 -11.68 3.14
N GLY A 92 2.98 -12.24 2.05
CA GLY A 92 2.41 -13.38 1.33
C GLY A 92 1.11 -13.07 0.58
N CYS A 93 0.63 -11.82 0.59
CA CYS A 93 -0.68 -11.43 0.10
C CYS A 93 -0.61 -10.69 -1.24
N ALA A 94 -1.20 -11.24 -2.31
CA ALA A 94 -1.19 -10.65 -3.65
C ALA A 94 -1.95 -9.32 -3.78
N LEU A 95 -2.72 -8.94 -2.75
CA LEU A 95 -3.49 -7.69 -2.73
C LEU A 95 -2.76 -6.55 -2.01
N VAL A 96 -1.57 -6.81 -1.48
CA VAL A 96 -0.76 -5.80 -0.83
C VAL A 96 0.07 -5.07 -1.87
N PHE A 97 0.04 -3.75 -1.81
CA PHE A 97 0.91 -2.88 -2.59
C PHE A 97 1.47 -1.86 -1.62
N GLU A 98 2.77 -1.97 -1.34
CA GLU A 98 3.42 -1.27 -0.23
C GLU A 98 2.67 -1.55 1.09
N ASP A 99 2.07 -0.54 1.72
CA ASP A 99 1.26 -0.69 2.92
C ASP A 99 -0.26 -0.65 2.66
N LEU A 100 -0.68 -0.61 1.39
CA LEU A 100 -2.06 -0.46 0.95
C LEU A 100 -2.70 -1.79 0.53
N CYS A 101 -4.02 -1.85 0.61
CA CYS A 101 -4.81 -2.98 0.11
C CYS A 101 -5.50 -2.61 -1.21
N LEU A 102 -5.08 -3.23 -2.31
CA LEU A 102 -5.63 -3.02 -3.65
C LEU A 102 -7.14 -3.21 -3.73
N LYS A 103 -7.72 -4.10 -2.91
CA LYS A 103 -9.17 -4.34 -2.85
C LYS A 103 -9.96 -3.14 -2.30
N LYS A 104 -9.35 -2.30 -1.46
CA LYS A 104 -9.98 -1.10 -0.90
C LYS A 104 -9.86 0.12 -1.82
N ILE A 105 -8.98 0.05 -2.81
CA ILE A 105 -8.71 1.14 -3.75
C ILE A 105 -9.74 1.06 -4.90
N PRO A 106 -10.28 2.20 -5.37
CA PRO A 106 -11.21 2.22 -6.49
C PRO A 106 -10.57 1.65 -7.76
N VAL A 107 -11.40 0.98 -8.57
CA VAL A 107 -11.02 0.51 -9.91
C VAL A 107 -10.66 1.72 -10.78
N CYS A 108 -9.56 1.60 -11.51
CA CYS A 108 -9.17 2.62 -12.47
C CYS A 108 -10.07 2.52 -13.71
N LYS A 109 -10.84 3.58 -13.99
CA LYS A 109 -11.72 3.64 -15.16
C LYS A 109 -11.00 4.06 -16.45
N GLY A 110 -9.67 4.24 -16.41
CA GLY A 110 -8.88 4.81 -17.51
C GLY A 110 -9.08 6.31 -17.76
N ARG A 111 -10.18 6.92 -17.28
CA ARG A 111 -10.45 8.35 -17.43
C ARG A 111 -10.06 9.14 -16.18
N CYS A 112 -8.81 9.60 -16.10
CA CYS A 112 -8.35 10.45 -15.00
C CYS A 112 -8.55 11.93 -15.34
N ARG A 113 -9.31 12.68 -14.51
CA ARG A 113 -9.46 14.14 -14.66
C ARG A 113 -8.16 14.92 -14.41
N ARG A 114 -7.15 14.28 -13.82
CA ARG A 114 -5.83 14.87 -13.51
C ARG A 114 -4.79 14.60 -14.59
N TYR A 115 -5.11 13.78 -15.59
CA TYR A 115 -4.22 13.54 -16.69
C TYR A 115 -4.09 14.82 -17.52
N ARG A 116 -2.89 15.40 -17.55
CA ARG A 116 -2.50 16.39 -18.55
C ARG A 116 -1.68 15.63 -19.59
N VAL A 117 -2.11 15.73 -20.84
CA VAL A 117 -1.19 15.46 -21.96
C VAL A 117 -0.12 16.52 -21.82
N GLU A 118 1.15 16.16 -21.70
CA GLU A 118 2.20 17.12 -22.04
C GLU A 118 1.98 17.43 -23.51
N ASP A 119 1.58 18.66 -23.84
CA ASP A 119 1.61 19.17 -25.21
C ASP A 119 3.05 19.04 -25.68
N GLY A 120 3.37 17.91 -26.29
CA GLY A 120 4.60 17.73 -27.02
C GLY A 120 4.55 18.74 -28.15
N GLU A 121 5.34 19.81 -28.01
CA GLU A 121 5.70 20.72 -29.09
C GLU A 121 5.80 19.94 -30.40
N ASP A 122 5.10 20.46 -31.40
CA ASP A 122 5.28 20.18 -32.81
C ASP A 122 6.76 19.90 -33.13
N ARG A 123 7.14 18.62 -33.19
CA ARG A 123 8.37 18.22 -33.88
C ARG A 123 8.05 18.16 -35.36
N GLU A 124 7.99 19.34 -35.95
CA GLU A 124 8.24 19.57 -37.36
C GLU A 124 9.69 19.16 -37.68
N LYS A 125 9.86 18.01 -38.34
CA LYS A 125 10.74 17.82 -39.51
C LYS A 125 10.70 16.40 -40.06
#